data_AF-A0A924WAM1-F1
#
_entry.id   AF-A0A924WAM1-F1
#
_cell.length_a   1.000
_cell.length_b   1.000
_cell.length_c   1.000
_cell.angle_alpha   90.00
_cell.angle_beta   90.00
_cell.angle_gamma   90.00
#
_symmetry.space_group_name_H-M   'P 1'
#
loop_
_entity.id
_entity.type
_entity.pdbx_description
1 polymer ?
#
loop_
_entity_poly.entity_id
_entity_poly.type
_entity_poly.pdbx_seq_one_letter_code
_entity_poly.pdbx_strand_id
1 'polypeptide(L)'
;MTYLFLALAIIFEVAWAIGIKVNSNFTPPIKWGSLAATLIAYVLSLVFLMLTVRKMNISTAYAIWAGTGAAIIALIGIYHFSEPRSTLKIVSLLLVVLGVIGLNLSEHHAPAQQAPVSKE
;
A
#
# COMPACT_ATOMS: atom_id res chain seq x y z
N MET A 1 4.61 -9.52 15.31
CA MET A 1 3.27 -9.75 14.71
C MET A 1 2.76 -8.55 13.90
N THR A 2 2.94 -7.31 14.34
CA THR A 2 2.48 -6.09 13.62
C THR A 2 3.01 -6.00 12.18
N TYR A 3 4.31 -6.22 11.96
CA TYR A 3 4.91 -6.24 10.62
C TYR A 3 4.38 -7.36 9.71
N LEU A 4 3.90 -8.47 10.26
CA LEU A 4 3.28 -9.54 9.48
C LEU A 4 1.93 -9.07 8.92
N PHE A 5 1.09 -8.44 9.74
CA PHE A 5 -0.16 -7.84 9.26
C PHE A 5 0.09 -6.73 8.25
N LEU A 6 1.15 -5.93 8.44
CA LEU A 6 1.54 -4.91 7.47
C LEU A 6 1.97 -5.52 6.13
N ALA A 7 2.77 -6.60 6.17
CA ALA A 7 3.17 -7.32 4.96
C ALA A 7 1.95 -7.91 4.23
N LEU A 8 1.00 -8.51 4.96
CA LEU A 8 -0.25 -8.99 4.36
C LEU A 8 -1.06 -7.82 3.75
N ALA A 9 -1.17 -6.69 4.45
CA ALA A 9 -1.86 -5.51 3.96
C ALA A 9 -1.28 -5.05 2.61
N ILE A 10 0.05 -5.00 2.48
CA ILE A 10 0.74 -4.61 1.25
C ILE A 10 0.52 -5.64 0.13
N ILE A 11 0.55 -6.94 0.43
CA ILE A 11 0.30 -7.99 -0.59
C ILE A 11 -1.11 -7.86 -1.15
N PHE A 12 -2.11 -7.70 -0.28
CA PHE A 12 -3.48 -7.48 -0.71
C PHE A 12 -3.64 -6.17 -1.47
N GLU A 13 -2.93 -5.12 -1.03
CA GLU A 13 -2.90 -3.82 -1.69
C GLU A 13 -2.49 -3.94 -3.17
N VAL A 14 -1.34 -4.55 -3.38
CA VAL A 14 -0.77 -4.77 -4.71
C VAL A 14 -1.73 -5.62 -5.55
N ALA A 15 -2.33 -6.66 -4.97
CA ALA A 15 -3.28 -7.53 -5.67
C ALA A 15 -4.53 -6.78 -6.17
N TRP A 16 -5.18 -5.95 -5.34
CA TRP A 16 -6.36 -5.20 -5.79
C TRP A 16 -6.00 -4.07 -6.76
N ALA A 17 -4.87 -3.38 -6.56
CA ALA A 17 -4.42 -2.34 -7.47
C ALA A 17 -4.13 -2.87 -8.89
N ILE A 18 -3.48 -4.03 -8.99
CA ILE A 18 -3.28 -4.74 -10.27
C ILE A 18 -4.62 -5.21 -10.83
N GLY A 19 -5.49 -5.76 -9.98
CA GLY A 19 -6.84 -6.20 -10.35
C GLY A 19 -7.65 -5.10 -11.04
N ILE A 20 -7.56 -3.85 -10.57
CA ILE A 20 -8.19 -2.70 -11.24
C ILE A 20 -7.64 -2.52 -12.65
N LYS A 21 -6.31 -2.52 -12.83
CA LYS A 21 -5.69 -2.35 -14.15
C LYS A 21 -6.11 -3.46 -15.11
N VAL A 22 -6.12 -4.71 -14.64
CA VAL A 22 -6.56 -5.88 -15.42
C VAL A 22 -8.02 -5.75 -15.82
N ASN A 23 -8.87 -5.32 -14.89
CA ASN A 23 -10.30 -5.14 -15.16
C ASN A 23 -10.59 -3.90 -16.04
N SER A 24 -9.77 -2.83 -15.98
CA SER A 24 -10.01 -1.57 -16.70
C SER A 24 -10.02 -1.69 -18.24
N ASN A 25 -9.39 -2.71 -18.80
CA ASN A 25 -9.42 -3.02 -20.23
C ASN A 25 -10.69 -3.78 -20.63
N PHE A 26 -11.87 -3.31 -20.20
CA PHE A 26 -13.16 -3.98 -20.44
C PHE A 26 -13.47 -4.04 -21.94
N THR A 27 -12.98 -5.09 -22.59
CA THR A 27 -13.55 -5.63 -23.82
C THR A 27 -14.61 -6.64 -23.37
N PRO A 28 -15.86 -6.57 -23.83
CA PRO A 28 -16.90 -7.51 -23.40
C PRO A 28 -16.45 -8.96 -23.64
N PRO A 29 -16.69 -9.92 -22.71
CA PRO A 29 -17.56 -9.85 -21.53
C PRO A 29 -16.86 -9.48 -20.20
N ILE A 30 -17.61 -8.80 -19.32
CA ILE A 30 -17.20 -8.46 -17.96
C ILE A 30 -16.98 -9.72 -17.11
N LYS A 31 -15.76 -9.89 -16.60
CA LYS A 31 -15.38 -11.01 -15.72
C LYS A 31 -15.75 -10.70 -14.26
N TRP A 32 -17.02 -10.87 -13.91
CA TRP A 32 -17.55 -10.62 -12.56
C TRP A 32 -16.74 -11.29 -11.42
N GLY A 33 -16.18 -12.48 -11.65
CA GLY A 33 -15.30 -13.15 -10.69
C GLY A 33 -13.99 -12.39 -10.38
N SER A 34 -13.38 -11.78 -11.40
CA SER A 34 -12.16 -10.97 -11.24
C SER A 34 -12.44 -9.67 -10.49
N LEU A 35 -13.61 -9.06 -10.73
CA LEU A 35 -14.06 -7.88 -10.01
C LEU A 35 -14.31 -8.19 -8.53
N ALA A 36 -15.01 -9.29 -8.23
CA ALA A 36 -15.26 -9.73 -6.86
C ALA A 36 -13.94 -10.01 -6.11
N ALA A 37 -12.98 -10.70 -6.74
CA ALA A 37 -11.66 -10.95 -6.15
C ALA A 37 -10.90 -9.64 -5.85
N THR A 38 -10.96 -8.66 -6.76
CA THR A 38 -10.36 -7.34 -6.57
C THR A 38 -10.96 -6.62 -5.35
N LEU A 39 -12.30 -6.65 -5.21
CA LEU A 39 -12.99 -6.03 -4.09
C LEU A 39 -12.67 -6.72 -2.76
N ILE A 40 -12.61 -8.04 -2.75
CA ILE A 40 -12.23 -8.82 -1.56
C ILE A 40 -10.80 -8.49 -1.14
N ALA A 41 -9.86 -8.43 -2.08
CA ALA A 41 -8.48 -8.05 -1.81
C ALA A 41 -8.38 -6.62 -1.25
N TYR A 42 -9.16 -5.67 -1.78
CA TYR A 42 -9.24 -4.30 -1.25
C TYR A 42 -9.69 -4.28 0.21
N VAL A 43 -10.79 -4.97 0.54
CA VAL A 43 -11.30 -5.02 1.92
C VAL A 43 -10.28 -5.68 2.84
N LEU A 44 -9.67 -6.79 2.43
CA LEU A 44 -8.65 -7.48 3.22
C LEU A 44 -7.43 -6.58 3.47
N SER A 45 -6.95 -5.85 2.47
CA SER A 45 -5.86 -4.88 2.61
C SER A 45 -6.16 -3.88 3.73
N LEU A 46 -7.36 -3.30 3.74
CA LEU A 46 -7.77 -2.32 4.75
C LEU A 46 -7.94 -2.94 6.14
N VAL A 47 -8.46 -4.16 6.24
CA VAL A 47 -8.60 -4.87 7.51
C VAL A 47 -7.22 -5.12 8.13
N PHE A 48 -6.26 -5.62 7.36
CA PHE A 48 -4.90 -5.85 7.87
C PHE A 48 -4.17 -4.55 8.22
N LEU A 49 -4.39 -3.48 7.45
CA LEU A 49 -3.88 -2.16 7.79
C LEU A 49 -4.49 -1.66 9.12
N MET A 50 -5.80 -1.80 9.28
CA MET A 50 -6.50 -1.44 10.52
C MET A 50 -5.97 -2.22 11.73
N LEU A 51 -5.65 -3.50 11.57
CA LEU A 51 -5.01 -4.30 12.63
C LEU A 51 -3.58 -3.85 12.93
N THR A 52 -2.86 -3.33 11.92
CA THR A 52 -1.49 -2.83 12.06
C THR A 52 -1.46 -1.51 12.84
N VAL A 53 -2.33 -0.56 12.50
CA VAL A 53 -2.40 0.76 13.17
C VAL A 53 -2.88 0.67 14.62
N ARG A 54 -3.52 -0.44 15.03
CA ARG A 54 -3.81 -0.70 16.45
C ARG A 54 -2.56 -0.97 17.29
N LYS A 55 -1.42 -1.29 16.66
CA LYS A 55 -0.18 -1.69 17.33
C LYS A 55 1.05 -0.85 16.94
N MET A 56 0.88 0.10 16.03
CA MET A 56 1.92 0.99 15.51
C MET A 56 1.29 2.35 15.21
N ASN A 57 2.06 3.43 15.28
CA ASN A 57 1.52 4.74 14.94
C ASN A 57 1.00 4.75 13.50
N ILE A 58 -0.15 5.40 13.33
CA ILE A 58 -0.85 5.47 12.05
C ILE A 58 0.03 6.07 10.95
N SER A 59 0.85 7.08 11.29
CA SER A 59 1.76 7.76 10.36
C SER A 59 2.79 6.81 9.77
N THR A 60 3.53 6.06 10.59
CA THR A 60 4.51 5.08 10.09
C THR A 60 3.86 3.91 9.38
N ALA A 61 2.76 3.38 9.91
CA ALA A 61 2.07 2.25 9.27
C ALA A 61 1.56 2.62 7.88
N TYR A 62 0.94 3.80 7.73
CA TYR A 62 0.43 4.29 6.45
C TYR A 62 1.56 4.62 5.47
N ALA A 63 2.66 5.22 5.96
CA ALA A 63 3.82 5.50 5.12
C ALA A 63 4.47 4.23 4.56
N ILE A 64 4.68 3.21 5.39
CA ILE A 64 5.25 1.94 4.93
C ILE A 64 4.29 1.25 3.96
N TRP A 65 2.99 1.21 4.29
CA TRP A 65 1.97 0.60 3.45
C TRP A 65 1.92 1.25 2.07
N ALA A 66 1.61 2.56 2.01
CA ALA A 66 1.45 3.28 0.74
C ALA A 66 2.78 3.35 -0.05
N GLY A 67 3.91 3.57 0.64
CA GLY A 67 5.21 3.68 -0.03
C GLY A 67 5.67 2.38 -0.65
N THR A 68 5.58 1.28 0.11
CA THR A 68 6.00 -0.05 -0.37
C THR A 68 5.03 -0.56 -1.43
N GLY A 69 3.72 -0.39 -1.21
CA GLY A 69 2.68 -0.73 -2.17
C GLY A 69 2.91 -0.01 -3.50
N ALA A 70 3.08 1.31 -3.48
CA ALA A 70 3.36 2.11 -4.68
C ALA A 70 4.62 1.66 -5.42
N ALA A 71 5.70 1.32 -4.69
CA ALA A 71 6.94 0.83 -5.30
C ALA A 71 6.75 -0.51 -6.03
N ILE A 72 6.07 -1.47 -5.38
CA ILE A 72 5.79 -2.77 -5.99
C ILE A 72 4.84 -2.61 -7.19
N ILE A 73 3.77 -1.83 -7.06
CA ILE A 73 2.82 -1.56 -8.15
C ILE A 73 3.53 -0.91 -9.34
N ALA A 74 4.42 0.07 -9.11
CA ALA A 74 5.18 0.71 -10.16
C ALA A 74 6.12 -0.26 -10.89
N LEU A 75 6.82 -1.14 -10.14
CA LEU A 75 7.67 -2.18 -10.72
C LEU A 75 6.85 -3.16 -11.58
N ILE A 76 5.69 -3.58 -11.09
CA ILE A 76 4.78 -4.46 -11.84
C ILE A 76 4.20 -3.74 -13.06
N GLY A 77 3.89 -2.45 -12.95
CA GLY A 77 3.48 -1.60 -14.08
C GLY A 77 4.51 -1.60 -15.21
N ILE A 78 5.80 -1.46 -14.86
CA ILE A 78 6.89 -1.45 -15.83
C ILE A 78 7.13 -2.83 -16.45
N TYR A 79 7.09 -3.90 -15.65
CA TYR A 79 7.44 -5.25 -16.12
C TYR A 79 6.28 -5.98 -16.80
N HIS A 80 5.08 -5.90 -16.23
CA HIS A 80 3.91 -6.66 -16.69
C HIS A 80 3.03 -5.85 -17.64
N PHE A 81 2.83 -4.56 -17.37
CA PHE A 81 1.96 -3.70 -18.18
C PHE A 81 2.71 -2.88 -19.23
N SER A 82 4.03 -3.09 -19.37
CA SER A 82 4.89 -2.37 -20.31
C SER A 82 4.73 -0.84 -20.23
N GLU A 83 4.44 -0.31 -19.04
CA GLU A 83 4.30 1.14 -18.87
C GLU A 83 5.61 1.86 -19.21
N PRO A 84 5.56 3.06 -19.81
CA PRO A 84 6.76 3.80 -20.17
C PRO A 84 7.69 3.98 -18.97
N ARG A 85 8.94 3.57 -19.14
CA ARG A 85 10.02 3.79 -18.16
C ARG A 85 10.46 5.25 -18.24
N SER A 86 9.68 6.14 -17.65
CA SER A 86 10.09 7.54 -17.50
C SER A 86 11.14 7.63 -16.39
N THR A 87 12.31 8.21 -16.69
CA THR A 87 13.35 8.50 -15.69
C THR A 87 12.76 9.30 -14.52
N LEU A 88 11.82 10.21 -14.80
CA LEU A 88 11.13 10.99 -13.78
C LEU A 88 10.32 10.11 -12.82
N LYS A 89 9.64 9.07 -13.34
CA LYS A 89 8.86 8.11 -12.52
C LYS A 89 9.76 7.35 -11.55
N ILE A 90 10.95 6.93 -12.00
CA ILE A 90 11.92 6.23 -11.16
C ILE A 90 12.46 7.15 -10.08
N VAL A 91 12.85 8.38 -10.43
CA VAL A 91 13.34 9.37 -9.46
C VAL A 91 12.28 9.71 -8.42
N SER A 92 11.03 9.94 -8.84
CA SER A 92 9.92 10.19 -7.92
C SER A 92 9.67 9.01 -6.99
N LEU A 93 9.75 7.77 -7.49
CA LEU A 93 9.59 6.58 -6.67
C LEU A 93 10.69 6.44 -5.62
N LEU A 94 11.94 6.72 -5.99
CA LEU A 94 13.06 6.76 -5.04
C LEU A 94 12.83 7.82 -3.96
N LEU A 95 12.31 9.00 -4.34
CA LEU A 95 12.00 10.06 -3.39
C LEU A 95 10.91 9.65 -2.38
N VAL A 96 9.87 8.94 -2.84
CA VAL A 96 8.82 8.38 -1.98
C VAL A 96 9.43 7.39 -0.99
N VAL A 97 10.26 6.46 -1.47
CA VAL A 97 10.92 5.47 -0.60
C VAL A 97 11.82 6.15 0.44
N LEU A 98 12.60 7.15 0.05
CA LEU A 98 13.41 7.94 0.97
C LEU A 98 12.57 8.69 2.01
N GLY A 99 11.44 9.26 1.60
CA GLY A 99 10.50 9.91 2.52
C GLY A 99 9.93 8.94 3.56
N VAL A 100 9.60 7.72 3.16
CA VAL A 100 9.09 6.66 4.05
C VAL A 100 10.15 6.23 5.06
N ILE A 101 11.40 6.05 4.61
CA ILE A 101 12.53 5.74 5.49
C ILE A 101 12.76 6.88 6.49
N GLY A 102 12.75 8.13 6.03
CA GLY A 102 12.89 9.31 6.88
C GLY A 102 11.80 9.39 7.96
N LEU A 103 10.54 9.13 7.58
CA LEU A 103 9.42 9.11 8.53
C LEU A 103 9.61 8.01 9.59
N ASN A 104 9.98 6.80 9.16
CA ASN A 104 10.20 5.67 10.06
C ASN A 104 11.33 5.94 11.07
N LEU A 105 12.42 6.58 10.63
CA LEU A 105 13.54 6.97 11.49
C LEU A 105 13.18 8.11 12.46
N SER A 106 12.36 9.06 12.01
CA SER A 106 11.89 10.16 12.87
C SER A 106 11.03 9.66 14.03
N GLU A 107 10.24 8.62 13.80
CA GLU A 107 9.37 8.04 14.82
C GLU A 107 10.16 7.29 15.90
N HIS A 108 11.33 6.73 15.58
CA HIS A 108 12.25 6.15 16.57
C HIS A 108 12.88 7.20 17.51
N HIS A 109 12.86 8.48 17.15
CA HIS A 109 13.42 9.57 17.95
C HIS A 109 12.37 10.38 18.72
N ALA A 110 11.07 10.15 18.46
CA ALA A 110 10.00 10.79 19.22
C ALA A 110 9.63 9.91 20.42
N PRO A 111 9.72 10.40 21.68
CA PRO A 111 9.14 9.68 22.81
C PRO A 111 7.66 9.44 22.52
N ALA A 112 7.22 8.18 22.66
CA ALA A 112 5.89 7.72 22.31
C ALA A 112 4.81 8.56 23.00
N GLN A 113 4.32 9.59 22.33
CA GLN A 113 3.18 10.37 22.80
C GLN A 113 1.91 9.66 22.34
N GLN A 114 1.58 8.56 23.03
CA GLN A 114 0.22 8.07 23.09
C GLN A 114 -0.61 9.12 23.82
N ALA A 115 -1.16 10.09 23.08
CA ALA A 115 -2.20 10.94 23.62
C ALA A 115 -3.43 10.06 23.90
N PRO A 116 -4.01 10.12 25.12
CA PRO A 116 -5.25 9.42 25.40
C PRO A 116 -6.32 10.01 24.47
N VAL A 117 -6.93 9.16 23.64
CA VAL A 117 -8.17 9.50 22.94
C VAL A 117 -9.20 9.72 24.05
N SER A 118 -9.41 10.99 24.40
CA SER A 118 -10.52 11.42 25.24
C SER A 118 -11.80 11.04 24.50
N LYS A 119 -12.45 9.99 24.99
CA LYS A 119 -13.82 9.67 24.63
C LYS A 119 -14.69 10.77 25.21
N GLU A 120 -15.19 11.68 24.37
CA GLU A 120 -16.43 12.39 24.65
C GLU A 120 -17.62 11.48 24.34
#